data_AF-A0A7I7MGJ0-F1
#
_entry.id   AF-A0A7I7MGJ0-F1
#
_cell.length_a   1.000
_cell.length_b   1.000
_cell.length_c   1.000
_cell.angle_alpha   90.00
_cell.angle_beta   90.00
_cell.angle_gamma   90.00
#
_symmetry.space_group_name_H-M   'P 1'
#
loop_
_entity.id
_entity.type
_entity.pdbx_description
1 polymer ?
#
loop_
_entity_poly.entity_id
_entity_poly.type
_entity_poly.pdbx_seq_one_letter_code
_entity_poly.pdbx_strand_id
1 'polypeptide(L)'
;MLIARDGGCTKPCCTVGAYGAQVHHVTADWADGGNTNINDLGLACPPDNRSVGPGGWTTAMNTRTEVEWTPPPDLDTGQTRINTYHRPEALLRPPDEPDNTAAPSESTDGNDIAEPEPSAATTNDHADEPGGPAPPDNQAA
;
A
#
# COMPACT_ATOMS: atom_id res chain seq x y z
N MET A 1 -11.32 -1.68 1.05
CA MET A 1 -11.31 -3.09 1.47
C MET A 1 -10.46 -3.88 0.47
N LEU A 2 -9.53 -4.72 0.94
CA LEU A 2 -8.54 -5.42 0.07
C LEU A 2 -9.19 -6.33 -0.97
N ILE A 3 -10.23 -7.09 -0.60
CA ILE A 3 -10.96 -7.95 -1.54
C ILE A 3 -11.51 -7.15 -2.74
N ALA A 4 -12.02 -5.94 -2.49
CA ALA A 4 -12.59 -5.07 -3.53
C ALA A 4 -11.52 -4.35 -4.37
N ARG A 5 -10.28 -4.21 -3.88
CA ARG A 5 -9.16 -3.65 -4.67
C ARG A 5 -8.42 -4.74 -5.44
N ASP A 6 -8.10 -5.84 -4.79
CA ASP A 6 -7.17 -6.85 -5.32
C ASP A 6 -7.90 -8.01 -6.01
N GLY A 7 -9.07 -8.41 -5.51
CA GLY A 7 -9.87 -9.52 -6.05
C GLY A 7 -9.28 -10.93 -5.85
N GLY A 8 -7.97 -11.04 -5.58
CA GLY A 8 -7.25 -12.28 -5.30
C GLY A 8 -5.76 -12.02 -5.08
N CYS A 9 -4.95 -13.07 -5.20
CA CYS A 9 -3.50 -12.95 -5.10
C CYS A 9 -2.98 -11.94 -6.13
N THR A 10 -2.24 -10.94 -5.66
CA THR A 10 -1.73 -9.84 -6.50
C THR A 10 -0.48 -10.20 -7.30
N LYS A 11 0.13 -11.37 -7.04
CA LYS A 11 1.29 -11.83 -7.79
C LYS A 11 0.93 -12.11 -9.26
N PRO A 12 1.72 -11.62 -10.23
CA PRO A 12 1.53 -11.86 -11.65
C PRO A 12 1.11 -13.29 -11.99
N CYS A 13 0.03 -13.41 -12.77
CA CYS A 13 -0.52 -14.66 -13.29
C CYS A 13 -1.09 -15.64 -12.25
N CYS A 14 -1.10 -15.31 -10.95
CA CYS A 14 -1.76 -16.13 -9.95
C CYS A 14 -3.29 -16.01 -10.09
N THR A 15 -4.00 -17.13 -9.99
CA THR A 15 -5.47 -17.20 -10.17
C THR A 15 -6.22 -17.45 -8.88
N VAL A 16 -5.51 -17.55 -7.75
CA VAL A 16 -6.11 -17.77 -6.43
C VAL A 16 -6.92 -16.54 -6.01
N GLY A 17 -8.24 -16.69 -5.95
CA GLY A 17 -9.14 -15.62 -5.53
C GLY A 17 -9.00 -15.24 -4.06
N ALA A 18 -9.67 -14.15 -3.66
CA ALA A 18 -9.48 -13.52 -2.35
C ALA A 18 -9.65 -14.45 -1.14
N TYR A 19 -10.57 -15.41 -1.19
CA TYR A 19 -10.78 -16.38 -0.09
C TYR A 19 -9.66 -17.41 0.07
N GLY A 20 -8.81 -17.57 -0.95
CA GLY A 20 -7.58 -18.38 -0.87
C GLY A 20 -6.33 -17.54 -0.62
N ALA A 21 -6.49 -16.24 -0.37
CA ALA A 21 -5.41 -15.30 -0.12
C ALA A 21 -5.38 -14.84 1.34
N GLN A 22 -4.21 -14.37 1.76
CA GLN A 22 -3.93 -13.75 3.05
C GLN A 22 -3.58 -12.28 2.83
N VAL A 23 -3.66 -11.50 3.92
CA VAL A 23 -3.14 -10.14 3.94
C VAL A 23 -1.61 -10.21 3.97
N HIS A 24 -0.97 -9.52 3.03
CA HIS A 24 0.47 -9.43 2.84
C HIS A 24 0.90 -7.97 3.04
N HIS A 25 1.94 -7.72 3.83
CA HIS A 25 2.51 -6.39 3.97
C HIS A 25 3.40 -6.09 2.76
N VAL A 26 2.96 -5.14 1.94
CA VAL A 26 3.57 -4.83 0.63
C VAL A 26 4.72 -3.83 0.77
N THR A 27 4.55 -2.80 1.61
CA THR A 27 5.51 -1.69 1.70
C THR A 27 6.70 -2.02 2.61
N ALA A 28 6.44 -2.59 3.77
CA ALA A 28 7.45 -2.98 4.77
C ALA A 28 6.95 -4.20 5.52
N ASP A 29 7.84 -5.16 5.82
CA ASP A 29 7.47 -6.38 6.54
C ASP A 29 6.85 -6.04 7.91
N TRP A 30 5.93 -6.87 8.37
CA TRP A 30 5.38 -6.79 9.72
C TRP A 30 6.49 -6.81 10.78
N ALA A 31 7.49 -7.68 10.61
CA ALA A 31 8.61 -7.80 11.54
C ALA A 31 9.45 -6.52 11.63
N ASP A 32 9.43 -5.70 10.58
CA ASP A 32 10.16 -4.43 10.48
C ASP A 32 9.29 -3.21 10.84
N GLY A 33 8.11 -3.43 11.44
CA GLY A 33 7.19 -2.37 11.84
C GLY A 33 6.26 -1.88 10.73
N GLY A 34 5.99 -2.73 9.73
CA GLY A 34 5.05 -2.44 8.65
C GLY A 34 3.64 -2.09 9.15
N ASN A 35 3.04 -1.07 8.54
CA ASN A 35 1.69 -0.64 8.90
C ASN A 35 0.63 -1.64 8.44
N THR A 36 -0.35 -1.93 9.30
CA THR A 36 -1.60 -2.58 8.91
C THR A 36 -2.58 -1.53 8.36
N ASN A 37 -2.26 -0.96 7.20
CA ASN A 37 -3.06 0.06 6.52
C ASN A 37 -3.46 -0.43 5.13
N ILE A 38 -4.67 -0.10 4.66
CA ILE A 38 -5.14 -0.51 3.32
C ILE A 38 -4.18 -0.12 2.20
N ASN A 39 -3.44 0.98 2.36
CA ASN A 39 -2.47 1.48 1.39
C ASN A 39 -1.11 0.76 1.45
N ASP A 40 -0.82 0.02 2.52
CA ASP A 40 0.45 -0.69 2.75
C ASP A 40 0.32 -2.21 2.65
N LEU A 41 -0.90 -2.69 2.48
CA LEU A 41 -1.25 -4.10 2.44
C LEU A 41 -1.68 -4.52 1.03
N GLY A 42 -1.59 -5.80 0.73
CA GLY A 42 -2.11 -6.45 -0.47
C GLY A 42 -2.57 -7.87 -0.18
N LEU A 43 -3.20 -8.54 -1.15
CA LEU A 43 -3.51 -9.96 -1.05
C LEU A 43 -2.44 -10.83 -1.71
N ALA A 44 -2.04 -11.91 -1.03
CA ALA A 44 -1.17 -12.95 -1.57
C ALA A 44 -1.63 -14.35 -1.11
N CYS A 45 -1.59 -15.35 -1.98
CA CYS A 45 -1.88 -16.72 -1.55
C CYS A 45 -0.72 -17.26 -0.68
N PRO A 46 -0.95 -18.27 0.20
CA PRO A 46 0.08 -18.73 1.14
C PRO A 46 1.46 -19.09 0.53
N PRO A 47 1.59 -19.73 -0.65
CA PRO A 47 2.91 -19.94 -1.26
C PRO A 47 3.53 -18.66 -1.82
N ASP A 48 2.73 -17.75 -2.36
CA ASP A 48 3.25 -16.49 -2.92
C ASP A 48 3.64 -15.50 -1.83
N ASN A 49 2.89 -15.43 -0.73
CA ASN A 49 3.23 -14.61 0.44
C ASN A 49 4.63 -14.98 0.97
N ARG A 50 4.87 -16.28 1.18
CA ARG A 50 6.19 -16.81 1.60
C ARG A 50 7.30 -16.71 0.54
N SER A 51 6.97 -16.36 -0.70
CA SER A 51 7.98 -16.17 -1.75
C SER A 51 8.65 -14.80 -1.68
N VAL A 52 8.07 -13.87 -0.90
CA VAL A 52 8.64 -12.55 -0.62
C VAL A 52 9.65 -12.66 0.51
N GLY A 53 10.83 -12.08 0.32
CA GLY A 53 11.89 -12.07 1.33
C GLY A 53 13.29 -11.98 0.73
N PRO A 54 14.34 -12.05 1.58
CA PRO A 54 15.73 -11.94 1.14
C PRO A 54 16.08 -12.92 0.01
N GLY A 55 16.52 -12.40 -1.14
CA GLY A 55 16.87 -13.19 -2.33
C GLY A 55 15.68 -13.81 -3.08
N GLY A 56 14.45 -13.54 -2.64
CA GLY A 56 13.21 -13.96 -3.27
C GLY A 56 12.54 -12.85 -4.08
N TRP A 57 11.22 -12.88 -4.11
CA TRP A 57 10.42 -11.79 -4.67
C TRP A 57 10.43 -10.58 -3.74
N THR A 58 10.22 -9.40 -4.31
CA THR A 58 9.97 -8.17 -3.56
C THR A 58 8.67 -7.54 -4.05
N THR A 59 8.00 -6.81 -3.17
CA THR A 59 6.74 -6.14 -3.47
C THR A 59 6.86 -4.64 -3.21
N ALA A 60 6.06 -3.86 -3.92
CA ALA A 60 5.93 -2.42 -3.71
C ALA A 60 4.52 -1.94 -4.07
N MET A 61 4.05 -0.89 -3.42
CA MET A 61 2.81 -0.20 -3.80
C MET A 61 3.14 0.92 -4.79
N ASN A 62 2.52 0.90 -5.97
CA ASN A 62 2.71 1.98 -6.95
C ASN A 62 1.74 3.16 -6.72
N THR A 63 1.88 4.22 -7.52
CA THR A 63 1.05 5.44 -7.42
C THR A 63 -0.43 5.20 -7.70
N ARG A 64 -0.77 4.07 -8.35
CA ARG A 64 -2.14 3.65 -8.64
C ARG A 64 -2.70 2.70 -7.59
N THR A 65 -2.02 2.51 -6.47
CA THR A 65 -2.38 1.58 -5.38
C THR A 65 -2.44 0.11 -5.83
N GLU A 66 -1.66 -0.24 -6.86
CA GLU A 66 -1.51 -1.61 -7.35
C GLU A 66 -0.21 -2.22 -6.79
N VAL A 67 -0.27 -3.50 -6.42
CA VAL A 67 0.90 -4.21 -5.91
C VAL A 67 1.78 -4.63 -7.09
N GLU A 68 3.00 -4.13 -7.10
CA GLU A 68 4.03 -4.54 -8.05
C GLU A 68 4.90 -5.63 -7.43
N TRP A 69 5.06 -6.74 -8.15
CA TRP A 69 5.90 -7.87 -7.76
C TRP A 69 7.15 -7.88 -8.62
N THR A 70 8.30 -7.65 -8.01
CA THR A 70 9.60 -7.73 -8.67
C THR A 70 10.25 -9.09 -8.35
N PRO A 71 10.59 -9.89 -9.38
CA PRO A 71 11.26 -11.17 -9.22
C PRO A 71 12.70 -11.00 -8.70
N PRO A 72 13.32 -12.07 -8.17
CA PRO A 72 14.76 -12.08 -8.00
C PRO A 72 15.47 -11.96 -9.37
N PRO A 73 16.70 -11.42 -9.43
CA PRO A 73 17.39 -11.12 -10.70
C PRO A 73 17.47 -12.29 -11.68
N ASP A 74 17.73 -13.50 -11.17
CA ASP A 74 17.85 -14.71 -12.00
C ASP A 74 16.52 -15.15 -12.65
N LEU A 75 15.40 -14.67 -12.13
CA LEU A 75 14.05 -14.91 -12.66
C LEU A 75 13.47 -13.68 -13.36
N ASP A 76 14.24 -12.60 -13.50
CA ASP A 76 13.78 -11.39 -14.17
C ASP A 76 13.98 -11.46 -15.68
N THR A 77 12.91 -11.81 -16.38
CA THR A 77 12.90 -11.97 -17.84
C THR A 77 12.02 -10.94 -18.55
N GLY A 78 11.66 -9.85 -17.84
CA GLY A 78 10.78 -8.80 -18.35
C GLY A 78 9.28 -9.10 -18.27
N GLN A 79 8.88 -10.07 -17.44
CA GLN A 79 7.47 -10.34 -17.16
C GLN A 79 6.75 -9.16 -16.49
N THR A 80 5.42 -9.12 -16.62
CA THR A 80 4.58 -8.13 -15.92
C THR A 80 4.82 -8.15 -14.41
N ARG A 81 4.75 -6.98 -13.79
CA ARG A 81 4.86 -6.80 -12.33
C ARG A 81 3.50 -6.81 -11.65
N ILE A 82 2.41 -6.60 -12.40
CA ILE A 82 1.05 -6.46 -11.88
C ILE A 82 0.21 -7.65 -12.36
N ASN A 83 -0.63 -8.18 -11.48
CA ASN A 83 -1.63 -9.18 -11.84
C ASN A 83 -2.95 -8.54 -12.26
N THR A 84 -3.29 -8.62 -13.55
CA THR A 84 -4.57 -8.16 -14.08
C THR A 84 -5.65 -9.25 -14.11
N TYR A 85 -5.34 -10.49 -13.70
CA TYR A 85 -6.29 -11.61 -13.76
C TYR A 85 -7.59 -11.34 -12.97
N HIS A 86 -7.45 -10.76 -11.78
CA HIS A 86 -8.57 -10.43 -10.91
C HIS A 86 -9.18 -9.05 -11.19
N ARG A 87 -8.55 -8.26 -12.06
CA ARG A 87 -8.89 -6.88 -12.43
C ARG A 87 -8.71 -6.62 -13.93
N PRO A 88 -9.39 -7.38 -14.82
CA PRO A 88 -9.24 -7.20 -16.26
C PRO A 88 -9.60 -5.78 -16.73
N GLU A 89 -10.47 -5.07 -16.00
CA GLU A 89 -10.81 -3.67 -16.24
C GLU A 89 -9.60 -2.72 -16.19
N ALA A 90 -8.53 -3.08 -15.49
CA ALA A 90 -7.30 -2.28 -15.43
C ALA A 90 -6.61 -2.16 -16.80
N LEU A 91 -6.78 -3.15 -17.68
CA LEU A 91 -6.24 -3.12 -19.05
C LEU A 91 -6.93 -2.07 -19.94
N LEU A 92 -8.12 -1.62 -19.55
CA LEU A 92 -8.89 -0.61 -20.27
C LEU A 92 -8.70 0.79 -19.67
N ARG A 93 -7.92 0.92 -18.60
CA ARG A 93 -7.69 2.21 -17.93
C ARG A 93 -6.83 3.10 -18.84
N PRO A 94 -7.24 4.36 -19.09
CA PRO A 94 -6.38 5.33 -19.76
C PRO A 94 -5.05 5.55 -19.02
N PRO A 95 -4.00 6.03 -19.70
CA PRO A 95 -2.79 6.48 -19.03
C PRO A 95 -3.10 7.64 -18.06
N ASP A 96 -2.25 7.80 -17.03
CA ASP A 96 -2.41 8.93 -16.12
C ASP A 96 -2.07 10.22 -16.87
N GLU A 97 -2.95 11.22 -16.77
CA GLU A 97 -2.65 12.56 -17.25
C GLU A 97 -1.57 13.17 -16.34
N PRO A 98 -0.59 13.91 -16.91
CA PRO A 98 0.42 14.57 -16.09
C PRO A 98 -0.24 15.59 -15.15
N ASP A 99 0.14 15.56 -13.89
CA ASP A 99 -0.39 16.45 -12.86
C ASP A 99 0.01 17.91 -13.16
N ASN A 100 -0.91 18.68 -13.75
CA ASN A 100 -0.70 20.08 -14.11
C ASN A 100 -0.96 21.00 -12.91
N THR A 101 -0.34 20.73 -11.77
CA THR A 101 -0.49 21.52 -10.52
C THR A 101 0.61 22.59 -10.36
N ALA A 102 1.43 22.85 -11.39
CA ALA A 102 2.46 23.89 -11.38
C ALA A 102 2.07 25.14 -12.19
N ALA A 103 0.91 25.74 -11.92
CA ALA A 103 0.65 27.13 -12.26
C ALA A 103 0.52 27.93 -10.96
N PRO A 104 1.39 28.91 -10.67
CA PRO A 104 1.24 29.73 -9.48
C PRO A 104 0.00 30.60 -9.67
N SER A 105 -1.05 30.38 -8.87
CA SER A 105 -2.18 31.29 -8.83
C SER A 105 -1.70 32.61 -8.26
N GLU A 106 -1.76 33.66 -9.07
CA GLU A 106 -1.54 35.04 -8.64
C GLU A 106 -2.43 35.38 -7.44
N SER A 107 -1.82 36.12 -6.51
CA SER A 107 -2.39 36.64 -5.27
C SER A 107 -3.66 37.47 -5.50
N THR A 108 -4.67 37.26 -4.65
CA THR A 108 -5.59 38.35 -4.26
C THR A 108 -5.67 38.44 -2.75
N ASP A 109 -5.44 39.68 -2.32
CA ASP A 109 -5.20 40.20 -0.98
C ASP A 109 -6.50 40.36 -0.15
N GLY A 110 -6.36 40.32 1.18
CA GLY A 110 -7.28 40.95 2.14
C GLY A 110 -8.26 40.04 2.90
N ASN A 111 -7.98 39.75 4.18
CA ASN A 111 -8.59 40.48 5.30
C ASN A 111 -8.10 39.94 6.67
N ASP A 112 -7.27 40.74 7.35
CA ASP A 112 -6.87 40.55 8.75
C ASP A 112 -8.03 40.86 9.71
N ILE A 113 -8.29 39.99 10.67
CA ILE A 113 -8.87 40.35 11.98
C ILE A 113 -8.17 39.53 13.07
N ALA A 114 -7.53 40.22 14.01
CA ALA A 114 -6.83 39.63 15.15
C ALA A 114 -7.61 39.77 16.47
N GLU A 115 -7.64 38.64 17.22
CA GLU A 115 -7.63 38.39 18.70
C GLU A 115 -8.74 38.97 19.63
N PRO A 116 -8.97 38.45 20.87
CA PRO A 116 -8.24 37.41 21.65
C PRO A 116 -9.10 36.32 22.36
N GLU A 117 -8.40 35.27 22.83
CA GLU A 117 -8.78 34.19 23.78
C GLU A 117 -9.16 34.73 25.19
N PRO A 118 -9.94 34.02 26.07
CA PRO A 118 -9.46 32.79 26.75
C PRO A 118 -10.51 31.77 27.26
N SER A 119 -10.11 30.50 27.40
CA SER A 119 -10.00 29.83 28.71
C SER A 119 -9.70 28.33 28.55
N ALA A 120 -8.70 27.87 29.29
CA ALA A 120 -8.17 26.53 29.33
C ALA A 120 -9.20 25.42 29.62
N ALA A 121 -9.07 24.32 28.90
CA ALA A 121 -9.43 22.99 29.37
C ALA A 121 -8.33 22.01 28.94
N THR A 122 -7.57 21.52 29.93
CA THR A 122 -6.65 20.41 29.81
C THR A 122 -7.42 19.13 29.48
N THR A 123 -7.02 18.45 28.40
CA THR A 123 -7.12 16.98 28.32
C THR A 123 -5.84 16.45 27.70
N ASN A 124 -5.22 15.52 28.42
CA ASN A 124 -3.99 14.84 28.01
C ASN A 124 -4.30 13.89 26.85
N ASP A 125 -3.67 14.09 25.69
CA ASP A 125 -3.59 13.06 24.66
C ASP A 125 -2.21 12.39 24.74
N HIS A 126 -2.21 11.19 25.30
CA HIS A 126 -1.11 10.26 25.12
C HIS A 126 -1.14 9.79 23.68
N ALA A 127 -0.07 10.12 22.94
CA ALA A 127 0.16 9.67 21.58
C ALA A 127 0.26 8.14 21.51
N ASP A 128 -0.57 7.59 20.62
CA ASP A 128 -0.27 6.50 19.69
C ASP A 128 0.58 5.34 20.22
N GLU A 129 -0.08 4.38 20.86
CA GLU A 129 0.41 3.01 20.89
C GLU A 129 -0.23 2.26 19.71
N PRO A 130 0.53 1.76 18.72
CA PRO A 130 -0.05 1.00 17.62
C PRO A 130 -0.69 -0.26 18.20
N GLY A 131 -2.03 -0.32 18.13
CA GLY A 131 -2.81 -1.43 18.66
C GLY A 131 -2.56 -2.73 17.88
N GLY A 132 -1.54 -3.48 18.27
CA GLY A 132 -1.25 -4.80 17.75
C GLY A 132 -0.29 -5.57 18.67
N PRO A 133 -0.41 -6.91 18.75
CA PRO A 133 0.57 -7.71 19.49
C PRO A 133 1.96 -7.53 18.87
N ALA A 134 3.02 -7.48 19.69
CA ALA A 134 4.39 -7.37 19.21
C ALA A 134 4.72 -8.49 18.21
N PRO A 135 5.46 -8.22 17.11
CA PRO A 135 5.86 -9.23 16.16
C PRO A 135 6.64 -10.37 16.84
N PRO A 136 6.37 -11.65 16.52
CA PRO A 136 7.20 -12.74 16.99
C PRO A 136 8.58 -12.70 16.32
N ASP A 137 9.61 -13.19 17.03
CA ASP A 137 10.98 -13.23 16.52
C ASP A 137 11.05 -14.02 15.19
N ASN A 138 11.29 -13.31 14.08
CA ASN A 138 11.74 -13.84 12.80
C ASN A 138 10.78 -14.82 12.09
N GLN A 139 9.49 -14.47 11.96
CA GLN A 139 8.56 -15.17 11.08
C GLN A 139 7.76 -14.13 10.25
N ALA A 140 7.78 -14.28 8.93
CA ALA A 140 6.78 -13.64 8.07
C ALA A 140 5.38 -14.21 8.41
N ALA A 141 4.36 -13.35 8.36
CA ALA A 141 2.95 -13.74 8.55
C ALA A 141 2.41 -14.61 7.40
#